data_AF-A0A136PV24-F1
#
_entry.id   AF-A0A136PV24-F1
#
_cell.length_a   1.000
_cell.length_b   1.000
_cell.length_c   1.000
_cell.angle_alpha   90.00
_cell.angle_beta   90.00
_cell.angle_gamma   90.00
#
_symmetry.space_group_name_H-M   'P 1'
#
loop_
_entity.id
_entity.type
_entity.pdbx_description
1 polymer ?
#
loop_
_entity_poly.entity_id
_entity_poly.type
_entity_poly.pdbx_seq_one_letter_code
_entity_poly.pdbx_strand_id
1 'polypeptide(L)'
;MYPSTPPETGRDPWADDDADRSDRAPAPRTGPDDTGERRGRGRPRRFRKSGEPARRPDDEVDAVEDEEDEPPVEVRPPLALAVAGFAALLCLGLVLGAQTAGPGHRLPFAVIVLGVQILFILAWTMAARPPALLVVAVVSAGAGVVADVAAVRSAEAGAGPLGYAAVGGFVLAVLGQLVRRVDRRRVTDSLGATLLTVLGVVAFAGLLVLGRIPAGTQAVTVCLAAAGVALTVARLTDAVLPWPRLAPQVPRGAAGVVAGAMVGTLASAVFGSYLVAPFTPTRAALIGLLAAVSAVLTDLAVGYAEAGRLMAGEPPTMWIARHLQGPLGGFATAAAAAYPMCLLLL
;
A
#
# COMPACT_ATOMS: atom_id res chain seq x y z
N MET A 1 -43.53 -29.91 50.66
CA MET A 1 -42.62 -30.97 51.15
C MET A 1 -41.21 -30.51 50.83
N TYR A 2 -40.49 -29.96 51.82
CA TYR A 2 -39.03 -29.81 51.79
C TYR A 2 -38.44 -31.01 52.56
N PRO A 3 -37.23 -31.48 52.20
CA PRO A 3 -36.02 -31.08 52.92
C PRO A 3 -34.86 -30.70 51.96
N SER A 4 -34.15 -29.57 52.15
CA SER A 4 -32.94 -29.33 52.98
C SER A 4 -31.67 -30.10 52.59
N THR A 5 -30.67 -29.33 52.13
CA THR A 5 -29.19 -29.51 52.03
C THR A 5 -28.54 -29.90 53.39
N PRO A 6 -27.23 -30.30 53.54
CA PRO A 6 -26.02 -29.56 53.08
C PRO A 6 -24.70 -30.41 52.91
N PRO A 7 -23.45 -29.92 53.17
CA PRO A 7 -22.33 -29.87 52.21
C PRO A 7 -21.11 -30.73 52.63
N GLU A 8 -20.02 -30.77 51.84
CA GLU A 8 -18.61 -31.00 52.26
C GLU A 8 -17.72 -31.14 51.01
N THR A 9 -16.91 -30.13 50.67
CA THR A 9 -15.46 -30.03 51.01
C THR A 9 -14.64 -31.26 50.60
N GLY A 10 -14.07 -31.18 49.40
CA GLY A 10 -12.99 -32.04 48.93
C GLY A 10 -11.90 -31.16 48.30
N ARG A 11 -11.09 -30.58 49.17
CA ARG A 11 -9.84 -29.89 48.87
C ARG A 11 -8.83 -30.96 48.47
N ASP A 12 -8.14 -30.81 47.35
CA ASP A 12 -6.93 -31.60 47.05
C ASP A 12 -6.11 -30.97 45.91
N PRO A 13 -4.82 -31.30 45.80
CA PRO A 13 -3.77 -30.45 46.36
C PRO A 13 -2.75 -30.12 45.28
N TRP A 14 -2.69 -28.86 44.84
CA TRP A 14 -1.54 -28.39 44.08
C TRP A 14 -0.41 -28.14 45.07
N ALA A 15 0.31 -29.22 45.39
CA ALA A 15 1.59 -29.20 46.05
C ALA A 15 2.65 -28.71 45.06
N ASP A 16 3.22 -27.55 45.39
CA ASP A 16 4.64 -27.23 45.40
C ASP A 16 5.56 -27.99 44.44
N ASP A 17 6.01 -27.28 43.41
CA ASP A 17 7.38 -27.39 42.90
C ASP A 17 7.77 -26.04 42.30
N ASP A 18 8.32 -25.16 43.13
CA ASP A 18 9.17 -24.02 42.72
C ASP A 18 9.98 -23.54 43.93
N ALA A 19 10.79 -24.47 44.46
CA ALA A 19 11.88 -24.15 45.39
C ALA A 19 13.18 -23.99 44.60
N ASP A 20 13.42 -22.81 44.03
CA ASP A 20 14.76 -22.19 43.98
C ASP A 20 14.71 -20.85 43.25
N ARG A 21 14.67 -19.74 44.00
CA ARG A 21 15.28 -18.43 43.67
C ARG A 21 14.74 -17.33 44.58
N SER A 22 15.31 -17.21 45.76
CA SER A 22 15.48 -15.90 46.40
C SER A 22 16.43 -16.02 47.58
N ASP A 23 17.69 -15.67 47.40
CA ASP A 23 18.52 -15.15 48.49
C ASP A 23 19.79 -14.49 47.93
N ARG A 24 19.73 -13.18 47.72
CA ARG A 24 20.87 -12.26 47.93
C ARG A 24 20.43 -10.80 47.82
N ALA A 25 20.15 -10.22 48.99
CA ALA A 25 20.18 -8.77 49.18
C ALA A 25 21.65 -8.29 49.29
N PRO A 26 22.03 -7.14 48.71
CA PRO A 26 23.32 -6.52 48.99
C PRO A 26 23.21 -5.60 50.22
N ALA A 27 24.07 -5.84 51.21
CA ALA A 27 24.27 -4.97 52.37
C ALA A 27 25.19 -3.77 52.03
N PRO A 28 25.05 -2.61 52.69
CA PRO A 28 25.93 -1.46 52.50
C PRO A 28 27.17 -1.58 53.40
N ARG A 29 28.34 -1.21 52.89
CA ARG A 29 29.54 -0.98 53.72
C ARG A 29 30.26 0.31 53.34
N THR A 30 30.51 1.05 54.41
CA THR A 30 31.11 2.37 54.56
C THR A 30 32.63 2.30 54.78
N GLY A 31 33.40 3.11 54.01
CA GLY A 31 34.70 3.74 54.36
C GLY A 31 35.94 2.85 54.58
N PRO A 32 37.17 3.42 54.61
CA PRO A 32 37.53 4.84 54.77
C PRO A 32 38.53 5.44 53.75
N ASP A 33 38.64 6.77 53.85
CA ASP A 33 39.63 7.75 53.38
C ASP A 33 40.93 7.29 52.69
N ASP A 34 41.22 7.94 51.55
CA ASP A 34 42.58 8.38 51.25
C ASP A 34 42.57 9.79 50.66
N THR A 35 43.13 10.72 51.43
CA THR A 35 43.32 12.14 51.14
C THR A 35 44.69 12.37 50.52
N GLY A 36 44.77 13.01 49.35
CA GLY A 36 46.08 13.33 48.76
C GLY A 36 46.04 14.22 47.53
N GLU A 37 46.07 15.52 47.78
CA GLU A 37 46.36 16.66 46.91
C GLU A 37 47.19 16.40 45.62
N ARG A 38 46.80 17.03 44.50
CA ARG A 38 47.64 18.07 43.87
C ARG A 38 46.92 18.83 42.75
N ARG A 39 46.66 20.11 43.03
CA ARG A 39 46.48 21.19 42.06
C ARG A 39 47.76 21.39 41.26
N GLY A 40 47.65 21.54 39.94
CA GLY A 40 48.77 21.82 39.05
C GLY A 40 48.36 22.61 37.81
N ARG A 41 48.21 23.93 38.01
CA ARG A 41 48.59 25.04 37.11
C ARG A 41 48.65 24.79 35.59
N GLY A 42 47.87 25.61 34.88
CA GLY A 42 48.04 25.85 33.46
C GLY A 42 49.40 26.43 33.07
N ARG A 43 49.78 26.16 31.82
CA ARG A 43 50.55 27.07 30.97
C ARG A 43 50.27 26.78 29.50
N PRO A 44 49.95 27.80 28.68
CA PRO A 44 49.89 27.68 27.24
C PRO A 44 51.29 27.91 26.65
N ARG A 45 51.55 27.29 25.49
CA ARG A 45 52.46 27.72 24.39
C ARG A 45 53.03 26.47 23.69
N ARG A 46 52.75 26.30 22.40
CA ARG A 46 53.63 26.79 21.32
C ARG A 46 53.02 26.41 19.97
N PHE A 47 52.82 27.42 19.13
CA PHE A 47 52.81 27.30 17.68
C PHE A 47 54.04 26.51 17.23
N ARG A 48 53.83 25.43 16.45
CA ARG A 48 54.87 24.87 15.57
C ARG A 48 54.34 24.92 14.15
N LYS A 49 54.97 25.78 13.37
CA LYS A 49 54.75 26.05 11.95
C LYS A 49 55.74 25.20 11.15
N SER A 50 55.24 24.60 10.07
CA SER A 50 55.96 24.11 8.87
C SER A 50 56.79 22.83 8.98
N GLY A 51 56.46 21.84 8.13
CA GLY A 51 57.40 20.83 7.64
C GLY A 51 56.79 19.46 7.37
N GLU A 52 56.46 19.21 6.10
CA GLU A 52 56.24 17.91 5.42
C GLU A 52 54.90 17.15 5.60
N PRO A 53 54.22 16.81 4.47
CA PRO A 53 53.16 15.81 4.48
C PRO A 53 53.79 14.43 4.57
N ALA A 54 53.49 13.73 5.67
CA ALA A 54 53.74 12.30 5.76
C ALA A 54 52.89 11.59 4.70
N ARG A 55 53.54 11.16 3.60
CA ARG A 55 53.06 10.12 2.70
C ARG A 55 52.77 8.88 3.57
N ARG A 56 51.50 8.62 3.82
CA ARG A 56 51.04 7.32 4.31
C ARG A 56 50.86 6.43 3.08
N PRO A 57 51.60 5.31 2.97
CA PRO A 57 51.38 4.37 1.88
C PRO A 57 50.05 3.66 2.12
N ASP A 58 49.22 3.66 1.09
CA ASP A 58 48.31 2.58 0.66
C ASP A 58 47.87 1.60 1.76
N ASP A 59 46.75 1.93 2.42
CA ASP A 59 45.87 0.99 3.13
C ASP A 59 44.43 1.55 3.11
N GLU A 60 44.03 2.14 1.97
CA GLU A 60 42.63 2.27 1.56
C GLU A 60 42.45 1.34 0.33
N VAL A 61 42.66 0.04 0.55
CA VAL A 61 41.98 -0.94 -0.28
C VAL A 61 40.60 -1.04 0.33
N ASP A 62 39.63 -0.52 -0.42
CA ASP A 62 38.21 -0.72 -0.29
C ASP A 62 37.88 -1.97 0.54
N ALA A 63 37.58 -1.76 1.83
CA ALA A 63 36.59 -2.59 2.47
C ALA A 63 35.27 -2.25 1.76
N VAL A 64 35.07 -2.85 0.58
CA VAL A 64 33.74 -3.15 0.10
C VAL A 64 33.16 -3.94 1.26
N GLU A 65 32.36 -3.29 2.10
CA GLU A 65 31.47 -4.00 3.01
C GLU A 65 30.80 -5.01 2.10
N ASP A 66 31.13 -6.30 2.29
CA ASP A 66 30.46 -7.39 1.60
C ASP A 66 28.97 -7.14 1.84
N GLU A 67 28.27 -6.58 0.85
CA GLU A 67 26.82 -6.49 0.87
C GLU A 67 26.38 -7.92 1.10
N GLU A 68 25.91 -8.23 2.31
CA GLU A 68 25.42 -9.54 2.65
C GLU A 68 24.35 -9.85 1.61
N ASP A 69 24.68 -10.71 0.63
CA ASP A 69 23.81 -11.11 -0.47
C ASP A 69 22.59 -11.80 0.13
N GLU A 70 21.59 -11.00 0.53
CA GLU A 70 20.36 -11.49 1.10
C GLU A 70 19.74 -12.48 0.10
N PRO A 71 19.42 -13.71 0.54
CA PRO A 71 18.98 -14.73 -0.38
C PRO A 71 17.72 -14.26 -1.12
N PRO A 72 17.68 -14.38 -2.46
CA PRO A 72 16.59 -13.86 -3.27
C PRO A 72 15.27 -14.49 -2.86
N VAL A 73 14.24 -13.67 -2.62
CA VAL A 73 12.92 -14.16 -2.19
C VAL A 73 12.35 -15.13 -3.22
N GLU A 74 11.92 -16.32 -2.80
CA GLU A 74 11.33 -17.30 -3.70
C GLU A 74 9.96 -16.83 -4.23
N VAL A 75 9.81 -16.84 -5.55
CA VAL A 75 8.51 -16.64 -6.18
C VAL A 75 7.71 -17.92 -6.02
N ARG A 76 6.53 -17.83 -5.40
CA ARG A 76 5.61 -18.96 -5.27
C ARG A 76 4.61 -18.92 -6.45
N PRO A 77 4.73 -19.81 -7.47
CA PRO A 77 3.85 -19.81 -8.63
C PRO A 77 2.33 -19.84 -8.32
N PRO A 78 1.81 -20.64 -7.36
CA PRO A 78 0.38 -20.67 -7.10
C PRO A 78 -0.16 -19.34 -6.56
N LEU A 79 0.67 -18.61 -5.82
CA LEU A 79 0.32 -17.30 -5.31
C LEU A 79 0.30 -16.25 -6.43
N ALA A 80 1.29 -16.26 -7.32
CA ALA A 80 1.29 -15.39 -8.49
C ALA A 80 0.05 -15.63 -9.38
N LEU A 81 -0.31 -16.90 -9.58
CA LEU A 81 -1.54 -17.31 -10.30
C LEU A 81 -2.81 -16.81 -9.59
N ALA A 82 -2.89 -16.92 -8.26
CA ALA A 82 -4.05 -16.42 -7.51
C ALA A 82 -4.23 -14.90 -7.65
N VAL A 83 -3.13 -14.15 -7.61
CA VAL A 83 -3.16 -12.68 -7.81
C VAL A 83 -3.53 -12.33 -9.26
N ALA A 84 -3.02 -13.07 -10.23
CA ALA A 84 -3.42 -12.92 -11.63
C ALA A 84 -4.93 -13.17 -11.80
N GLY A 85 -5.45 -14.24 -11.20
CA GLY A 85 -6.89 -14.55 -11.20
C GLY A 85 -7.72 -13.46 -10.53
N PHE A 86 -7.27 -12.93 -9.40
CA PHE A 86 -7.93 -11.80 -8.74
C PHE A 86 -7.96 -10.55 -9.62
N ALA A 87 -6.84 -10.18 -10.25
CA ALA A 87 -6.78 -9.04 -11.16
C ALA A 87 -7.73 -9.20 -12.36
N ALA A 88 -7.78 -10.41 -12.95
CA ALA A 88 -8.69 -10.74 -14.04
C ALA A 88 -10.17 -10.66 -13.61
N LEU A 89 -10.52 -11.20 -12.45
CA LEU A 89 -11.88 -11.13 -11.91
C LEU A 89 -12.30 -9.71 -11.57
N LEU A 90 -11.39 -8.90 -11.00
CA LEU A 90 -11.63 -7.50 -10.69
C LEU A 90 -11.84 -6.69 -11.98
N CYS A 91 -11.03 -6.93 -13.01
CA CYS A 91 -11.21 -6.37 -14.35
C CYS A 91 -12.60 -6.69 -14.89
N LEU A 92 -12.96 -7.97 -14.89
CA LEU A 92 -14.22 -8.45 -15.45
C LEU A 92 -15.41 -7.86 -14.69
N GLY A 93 -15.37 -7.88 -13.36
CA GLY A 93 -16.44 -7.34 -12.51
C GLY A 93 -16.66 -5.84 -12.73
N LEU A 94 -15.59 -5.05 -12.81
CA LEU A 94 -15.70 -3.61 -13.04
C LEU A 94 -16.15 -3.27 -14.47
N VAL A 95 -15.62 -3.97 -15.49
CA VAL A 95 -16.01 -3.74 -16.88
C VAL A 95 -17.46 -4.14 -17.12
N LEU A 96 -17.88 -5.33 -16.66
CA LEU A 96 -19.28 -5.77 -16.78
C LEU A 96 -20.22 -4.87 -15.96
N GLY A 97 -19.79 -4.44 -14.77
CA GLY A 97 -20.51 -3.45 -13.98
C GLY A 97 -20.73 -2.14 -14.74
N ALA A 98 -19.69 -1.62 -15.39
CA ALA A 98 -19.78 -0.40 -16.18
C ALA A 98 -20.70 -0.55 -17.39
N GLN A 99 -20.66 -1.69 -18.09
CA GLN A 99 -21.49 -1.95 -19.28
C GLN A 99 -22.97 -2.20 -18.95
N THR A 100 -23.26 -2.66 -17.73
CA THR A 100 -24.64 -2.84 -17.25
C THR A 100 -25.24 -1.56 -16.64
N ALA A 101 -24.42 -0.52 -16.43
CA ALA A 101 -24.84 0.78 -15.92
C ALA A 101 -25.53 1.63 -17.00
N GLY A 102 -26.76 1.25 -17.38
CA GLY A 102 -27.57 2.04 -18.31
C GLY A 102 -28.09 3.35 -17.70
N PRO A 103 -28.59 4.29 -18.54
CA PRO A 103 -29.32 5.47 -18.06
C PRO A 103 -30.48 5.03 -17.14
N GLY A 104 -30.47 5.48 -15.88
CA GLY A 104 -31.48 5.13 -14.87
C GLY A 104 -31.17 3.89 -14.02
N HIS A 105 -30.23 3.02 -14.41
CA HIS A 105 -29.88 1.78 -13.69
C HIS A 105 -28.42 1.82 -13.19
N ARG A 106 -28.04 2.90 -12.52
CA ARG A 106 -26.64 3.14 -12.07
C ARG A 106 -26.32 2.50 -10.71
N LEU A 107 -27.34 2.14 -9.94
CA LEU A 107 -27.18 1.58 -8.60
C LEU A 107 -26.39 0.25 -8.58
N PRO A 108 -26.61 -0.72 -9.49
CA PRO A 108 -25.82 -1.95 -9.50
C PRO A 108 -24.32 -1.69 -9.64
N PHE A 109 -23.92 -0.79 -10.55
CA PHE A 109 -22.51 -0.45 -10.72
C PHE A 109 -21.94 0.31 -9.52
N ALA A 110 -22.72 1.22 -8.92
CA ALA A 110 -22.34 1.88 -7.67
C ALA A 110 -22.12 0.88 -6.53
N VAL A 111 -22.95 -0.16 -6.42
CA VAL A 111 -22.76 -1.24 -5.42
C VAL A 111 -21.47 -2.03 -5.69
N ILE A 112 -21.15 -2.32 -6.94
CA ILE A 112 -19.88 -2.96 -7.32
C ILE A 112 -18.69 -2.08 -6.93
N VAL A 113 -18.74 -0.79 -7.29
CA VAL A 113 -17.68 0.19 -6.97
C VAL A 113 -17.50 0.31 -5.45
N LEU A 114 -18.59 0.44 -4.68
CA LEU A 114 -18.55 0.46 -3.22
C LEU A 114 -17.94 -0.81 -2.64
N GLY A 115 -18.28 -1.99 -3.19
CA GLY A 115 -17.67 -3.26 -2.79
C GLY A 115 -16.15 -3.27 -3.01
N VAL A 116 -15.68 -2.75 -4.15
CA VAL A 116 -14.26 -2.60 -4.46
C VAL A 116 -13.58 -1.58 -3.54
N GLN A 117 -14.24 -0.46 -3.22
CA GLN A 117 -13.74 0.52 -2.25
C GLN A 117 -13.58 -0.08 -0.85
N ILE A 118 -14.55 -0.87 -0.39
CA ILE A 118 -14.46 -1.58 0.90
C ILE A 118 -13.27 -2.54 0.88
N LEU A 119 -13.12 -3.32 -0.19
CA LEU A 119 -11.99 -4.24 -0.35
C LEU A 119 -10.64 -3.48 -0.36
N PHE A 120 -10.60 -2.32 -1.02
CA PHE A 120 -9.44 -1.41 -1.04
C PHE A 120 -9.10 -0.93 0.38
N ILE A 121 -10.07 -0.36 1.11
CA ILE A 121 -9.87 0.11 2.49
C ILE A 121 -9.36 -1.02 3.37
N LEU A 122 -9.98 -2.21 3.28
CA LEU A 122 -9.59 -3.39 4.05
C LEU A 122 -8.17 -3.84 3.72
N ALA A 123 -7.82 -3.97 2.44
CA ALA A 123 -6.50 -4.39 2.00
C ALA A 123 -5.41 -3.42 2.50
N TRP A 124 -5.64 -2.11 2.34
CA TRP A 124 -4.67 -1.09 2.73
C TRP A 124 -4.54 -0.92 4.24
N THR A 125 -5.64 -0.97 4.99
CA THR A 125 -5.59 -0.84 6.45
C THR A 125 -5.01 -2.07 7.14
N MET A 126 -5.30 -3.28 6.64
CA MET A 126 -4.74 -4.53 7.19
C MET A 126 -3.24 -4.71 6.88
N ALA A 127 -2.78 -4.17 5.76
CA ALA A 127 -1.37 -4.23 5.37
C ALA A 127 -0.55 -3.09 5.98
N ALA A 128 -0.98 -1.84 5.84
CA ALA A 128 -0.23 -0.71 6.42
C ALA A 128 -0.31 -0.66 7.96
N ARG A 129 -1.31 -1.34 8.56
CA ARG A 129 -1.61 -1.34 10.01
C ARG A 129 -1.41 0.04 10.64
N PRO A 130 -2.06 1.09 10.09
CA PRO A 130 -1.80 2.44 10.54
C PRO A 130 -2.16 2.54 12.02
N PRO A 131 -1.40 3.33 12.80
CA PRO A 131 -1.60 3.39 14.24
C PRO A 131 -3.00 3.89 14.58
N ALA A 132 -3.67 4.64 13.69
CA ALA A 132 -5.05 5.12 13.80
C ALA A 132 -6.03 4.36 12.90
N LEU A 133 -5.99 3.03 12.88
CA LEU A 133 -6.79 2.18 11.98
C LEU A 133 -8.26 2.58 11.88
N LEU A 134 -8.95 2.79 13.01
CA LEU A 134 -10.37 3.18 13.00
C LEU A 134 -10.60 4.54 12.33
N VAL A 135 -9.72 5.53 12.59
CA VAL A 135 -9.83 6.85 11.97
C VAL A 135 -9.63 6.73 10.46
N VAL A 136 -8.59 6.00 10.04
CA VAL A 136 -8.30 5.77 8.61
C VAL A 136 -9.48 5.09 7.92
N ALA A 137 -10.01 4.02 8.52
CA ALA A 137 -11.13 3.26 7.95
C ALA A 137 -12.41 4.08 7.86
N VAL A 138 -12.80 4.78 8.94
CA VAL A 138 -14.03 5.58 8.99
C VAL A 138 -13.94 6.78 8.03
N VAL A 139 -12.83 7.50 8.02
CA VAL A 139 -12.64 8.65 7.13
C VAL A 139 -12.63 8.21 5.67
N SER A 140 -11.94 7.11 5.34
CA SER A 140 -11.90 6.60 3.97
C SER A 140 -13.25 6.07 3.51
N ALA A 141 -13.96 5.31 4.36
CA ALA A 141 -15.30 4.83 4.05
C ALA A 141 -16.29 5.99 3.87
N GLY A 142 -16.24 6.99 4.76
CA GLY A 142 -17.04 8.20 4.64
C GLY A 142 -16.76 8.97 3.34
N ALA A 143 -15.49 9.17 2.99
CA ALA A 143 -15.10 9.84 1.76
C ALA A 143 -15.58 9.06 0.51
N GLY A 144 -15.45 7.73 0.51
CA GLY A 144 -15.95 6.86 -0.56
C GLY A 144 -17.47 6.97 -0.73
N VAL A 145 -18.23 6.86 0.36
CA VAL A 145 -19.71 7.00 0.33
C VAL A 145 -20.12 8.39 -0.17
N VAL A 146 -19.48 9.45 0.31
CA VAL A 146 -19.77 10.82 -0.15
C VAL A 146 -19.46 10.96 -1.64
N ALA A 147 -18.32 10.43 -2.09
CA ALA A 147 -17.90 10.46 -3.48
C ALA A 147 -18.88 9.68 -4.39
N ASP A 148 -19.31 8.49 -3.98
CA ASP A 148 -20.27 7.66 -4.72
C ASP A 148 -21.65 8.33 -4.79
N VAL A 149 -22.15 8.85 -3.66
CA VAL A 149 -23.42 9.59 -3.60
C VAL A 149 -23.35 10.81 -4.50
N ALA A 150 -22.26 11.57 -4.46
CA ALA A 150 -22.07 12.71 -5.33
C ALA A 150 -22.00 12.29 -6.81
N ALA A 151 -21.25 11.23 -7.14
CA ALA A 151 -21.13 10.73 -8.50
C ALA A 151 -22.48 10.26 -9.07
N VAL A 152 -23.34 9.67 -8.24
CA VAL A 152 -24.67 9.20 -8.67
C VAL A 152 -25.69 10.33 -8.72
N ARG A 153 -25.72 11.23 -7.73
CA ARG A 153 -26.81 12.21 -7.52
C ARG A 153 -26.54 13.61 -8.05
N SER A 154 -25.29 14.00 -8.29
CA SER A 154 -25.00 15.37 -8.77
C SER A 154 -25.71 15.62 -10.10
N ALA A 155 -26.31 16.80 -10.28
CA ALA A 155 -26.98 17.15 -11.54
C ALA A 155 -25.99 17.13 -12.70
N GLU A 156 -24.82 17.73 -12.51
CA GLU A 156 -23.72 17.76 -13.46
C GLU A 156 -22.74 16.61 -13.23
N ALA A 157 -22.32 15.95 -14.31
CA ALA A 157 -21.31 14.89 -14.27
C ALA A 157 -19.91 15.52 -14.37
N GLY A 158 -19.29 15.79 -13.21
CA GLY A 158 -17.97 16.41 -13.15
C GLY A 158 -17.09 15.85 -12.04
N ALA A 159 -15.78 16.07 -12.15
CA ALA A 159 -14.81 15.69 -11.11
C ALA A 159 -14.83 16.62 -9.88
N GLY A 160 -15.46 17.79 -9.95
CA GLY A 160 -15.52 18.76 -8.86
C GLY A 160 -16.01 18.18 -7.52
N PRO A 161 -17.17 17.50 -7.47
CA PRO A 161 -17.65 16.85 -6.26
C PRO A 161 -16.71 15.78 -5.68
N LEU A 162 -15.99 15.05 -6.54
CA LEU A 162 -14.98 14.08 -6.11
C LEU A 162 -13.78 14.79 -5.46
N GLY A 163 -13.37 15.93 -6.02
CA GLY A 163 -12.36 16.80 -5.43
C GLY A 163 -12.74 17.28 -4.03
N TYR A 164 -13.99 17.69 -3.82
CA TYR A 164 -14.49 18.07 -2.48
C TYR A 164 -14.48 16.89 -1.51
N ALA A 165 -14.84 15.68 -1.96
CA ALA A 165 -14.77 14.47 -1.12
C ALA A 165 -13.33 14.14 -0.71
N ALA A 166 -12.36 14.24 -1.64
CA ALA A 166 -10.94 14.03 -1.33
C ALA A 166 -10.39 15.07 -0.33
N VAL A 167 -10.67 16.35 -0.57
CA VAL A 167 -10.24 17.44 0.34
C VAL A 167 -10.91 17.31 1.71
N GLY A 168 -12.21 17.02 1.75
CA GLY A 168 -12.95 16.78 2.98
C GLY A 168 -12.38 15.60 3.77
N GLY A 169 -12.10 14.48 3.09
CA GLY A 169 -11.44 13.32 3.68
C GLY A 169 -10.06 13.65 4.26
N PHE A 170 -9.26 14.44 3.55
CA PHE A 170 -7.97 14.91 4.05
C PHE A 170 -8.11 15.78 5.31
N VAL A 171 -9.02 16.77 5.30
CA VAL A 171 -9.26 17.64 6.46
C VAL A 171 -9.72 16.81 7.67
N LEU A 172 -10.64 15.87 7.47
CA LEU A 172 -11.10 14.98 8.54
C LEU A 172 -9.98 14.07 9.06
N ALA A 173 -9.08 13.59 8.19
CA ALA A 173 -7.91 12.83 8.59
C ALA A 173 -6.99 13.66 9.50
N VAL A 174 -6.68 14.90 9.12
CA VAL A 174 -5.86 15.82 9.91
C VAL A 174 -6.51 16.10 11.27
N LEU A 175 -7.81 16.42 11.29
CA LEU A 175 -8.55 16.66 12.54
C LEU A 175 -8.55 15.41 13.44
N GLY A 176 -8.76 14.22 12.85
CA GLY A 176 -8.73 12.95 13.58
C GLY A 176 -7.36 12.67 14.22
N GLN A 177 -6.26 13.07 13.57
CA GLN A 177 -4.93 12.96 14.17
C GLN A 177 -4.70 13.99 15.30
N LEU A 178 -5.19 15.23 15.14
CA LEU A 178 -5.05 16.29 16.16
C LEU A 178 -5.74 15.93 17.48
N VAL A 179 -6.90 15.29 17.42
CA VAL A 179 -7.64 14.85 18.61
C VAL A 179 -6.88 13.76 19.39
N ARG A 180 -6.07 12.96 18.70
CA ARG A 180 -5.51 11.72 19.24
C ARG A 180 -4.24 11.89 20.10
N ARG A 181 -3.66 13.09 20.16
CA ARG A 181 -2.45 13.43 20.95
C ARG A 181 -1.35 12.33 20.91
N VAL A 182 -0.81 12.03 19.73
CA VAL A 182 0.23 10.98 19.53
C VAL A 182 1.55 11.59 19.02
N ASP A 183 2.66 10.87 19.21
CA ASP A 183 3.99 11.17 18.67
C ASP A 183 3.98 11.58 17.19
N ARG A 184 4.75 12.62 16.85
CA ARG A 184 4.79 13.23 15.51
C ARG A 184 5.13 12.25 14.38
N ARG A 185 6.02 11.27 14.62
CA ARG A 185 6.38 10.24 13.60
C ARG A 185 5.19 9.34 13.24
N ARG A 186 4.35 9.00 14.22
CA ARG A 186 3.15 8.17 13.99
C ARG A 186 2.06 8.94 13.24
N VAL A 187 2.11 10.28 13.26
CA VAL A 187 1.15 11.14 12.55
C VAL A 187 1.43 11.14 11.06
N THR A 188 2.69 11.24 10.62
CA THR A 188 3.03 11.24 9.19
C THR A 188 2.67 9.92 8.52
N ASP A 189 2.95 8.78 9.17
CA ASP A 189 2.64 7.46 8.62
C ASP A 189 1.12 7.25 8.52
N SER A 190 0.38 7.66 9.55
CA SER A 190 -1.08 7.57 9.55
C SER A 190 -1.72 8.52 8.54
N LEU A 191 -1.19 9.74 8.36
CA LEU A 191 -1.66 10.68 7.34
C LEU A 191 -1.38 10.18 5.94
N GLY A 192 -0.18 9.65 5.68
CA GLY A 192 0.18 9.06 4.38
C GLY A 192 -0.74 7.89 4.02
N ALA A 193 -0.94 6.96 4.95
CA ALA A 193 -1.86 5.84 4.76
C ALA A 193 -3.31 6.31 4.52
N THR A 194 -3.76 7.34 5.25
CA THR A 194 -5.13 7.86 5.09
C THR A 194 -5.32 8.57 3.76
N LEU A 195 -4.37 9.43 3.38
CA LEU A 195 -4.38 10.13 2.09
C LEU A 195 -4.40 9.15 0.92
N LEU A 196 -3.51 8.16 0.93
CA LEU A 196 -3.47 7.14 -0.11
C LEU A 196 -4.81 6.38 -0.17
N THR A 197 -5.35 6.01 0.99
CA THR A 197 -6.62 5.27 1.05
C THR A 197 -7.79 6.10 0.53
N VAL A 198 -7.90 7.36 0.97
CA VAL A 198 -8.93 8.34 0.53
C VAL A 198 -8.84 8.60 -0.97
N LEU A 199 -7.65 8.88 -1.48
CA LEU A 199 -7.46 9.13 -2.92
C LEU A 199 -7.81 7.91 -3.75
N GLY A 200 -7.46 6.70 -3.29
CA GLY A 200 -7.80 5.46 -3.97
C GLY A 200 -9.32 5.21 -4.05
N VAL A 201 -10.05 5.39 -2.94
CA VAL A 201 -11.52 5.22 -2.96
C VAL A 201 -12.22 6.29 -3.81
N VAL A 202 -11.77 7.54 -3.74
CA VAL A 202 -12.30 8.63 -4.57
C VAL A 202 -12.01 8.38 -6.05
N ALA A 203 -10.85 7.83 -6.39
CA ALA A 203 -10.52 7.44 -7.77
C ALA A 203 -11.50 6.41 -8.33
N PHE A 204 -11.90 5.41 -7.54
CA PHE A 204 -12.93 4.45 -7.94
C PHE A 204 -14.30 5.10 -8.16
N ALA A 205 -14.69 6.08 -7.34
CA ALA A 205 -15.92 6.85 -7.56
C ALA A 205 -15.88 7.64 -8.89
N GLY A 206 -14.68 7.96 -9.39
CA GLY A 206 -14.46 8.49 -10.74
C GLY A 206 -15.08 7.65 -11.84
N LEU A 207 -15.09 6.31 -11.72
CA LEU A 207 -15.69 5.42 -12.71
C LEU A 207 -17.21 5.64 -12.85
N LEU A 208 -17.88 5.99 -11.74
CA LEU A 208 -19.32 6.32 -11.74
C LEU A 208 -19.59 7.64 -12.47
N VAL A 209 -18.70 8.62 -12.34
CA VAL A 209 -18.79 9.88 -13.08
C VAL A 209 -18.53 9.64 -14.58
N LEU A 210 -17.54 8.79 -14.92
CA LEU A 210 -17.27 8.46 -16.33
C LEU A 210 -18.48 7.82 -17.00
N GLY A 211 -19.21 6.93 -16.32
CA GLY A 211 -20.43 6.33 -16.88
C GLY A 211 -21.53 7.34 -17.24
N ARG A 212 -21.36 8.63 -16.91
CA ARG A 212 -22.33 9.70 -17.16
C ARG A 212 -21.88 10.72 -18.22
N ILE A 213 -20.63 10.66 -18.68
CA ILE A 213 -20.11 11.58 -19.71
C ILE A 213 -20.02 10.86 -21.07
N PRO A 214 -20.10 11.60 -22.19
CA PRO A 214 -19.91 11.03 -23.52
C PRO A 214 -18.61 10.23 -23.62
N ALA A 215 -18.65 9.07 -24.26
CA ALA A 215 -17.53 8.12 -24.38
C ALA A 215 -16.97 7.57 -23.05
N GLY A 216 -17.50 7.95 -21.88
CA GLY A 216 -16.89 7.60 -20.60
C GLY A 216 -17.00 6.11 -20.25
N THR A 217 -18.11 5.42 -20.52
CA THR A 217 -18.18 3.94 -20.35
C THR A 217 -17.18 3.20 -21.23
N GLN A 218 -16.94 3.71 -22.45
CA GLN A 218 -15.94 3.16 -23.34
C GLN A 218 -14.52 3.42 -22.80
N ALA A 219 -14.24 4.62 -22.29
CA ALA A 219 -12.98 4.94 -21.62
C ALA A 219 -12.73 4.07 -20.38
N VAL A 220 -13.77 3.83 -19.54
CA VAL A 220 -13.70 2.88 -18.42
C VAL A 220 -13.32 1.49 -18.94
N THR A 221 -13.99 1.01 -19.97
CA THR A 221 -13.72 -0.32 -20.55
C THR A 221 -12.27 -0.43 -21.03
N VAL A 222 -11.79 0.56 -21.79
CA VAL A 222 -10.42 0.57 -22.33
C VAL A 222 -9.37 0.64 -21.21
N CYS A 223 -9.52 1.57 -20.26
CA CYS A 223 -8.57 1.73 -19.16
C CYS A 223 -8.52 0.51 -18.25
N LEU A 224 -9.68 0.00 -17.83
CA LEU A 224 -9.75 -1.13 -16.90
C LEU A 224 -9.35 -2.44 -17.58
N ALA A 225 -9.71 -2.65 -18.84
CA ALA A 225 -9.22 -3.81 -19.60
C ALA A 225 -7.70 -3.77 -19.77
N ALA A 226 -7.13 -2.61 -20.12
CA ALA A 226 -5.68 -2.44 -20.22
C ALA A 226 -4.99 -2.76 -18.89
N ALA A 227 -5.46 -2.17 -17.78
CA ALA A 227 -4.91 -2.41 -16.45
C ALA A 227 -5.06 -3.87 -16.01
N GLY A 228 -6.25 -4.45 -16.20
CA GLY A 228 -6.53 -5.83 -15.82
C GLY A 228 -5.70 -6.84 -16.60
N VAL A 229 -5.63 -6.69 -17.93
CA VAL A 229 -4.76 -7.53 -18.78
C VAL A 229 -3.30 -7.34 -18.39
N ALA A 230 -2.84 -6.11 -18.18
CA ALA A 230 -1.45 -5.85 -17.83
C ALA A 230 -1.06 -6.50 -16.49
N LEU A 231 -1.87 -6.33 -15.45
CA LEU A 231 -1.63 -6.93 -14.13
C LEU A 231 -1.70 -8.46 -14.19
N THR A 232 -2.66 -9.02 -14.92
CA THR A 232 -2.81 -10.47 -15.08
C THR A 232 -1.58 -11.04 -15.78
N VAL A 233 -1.21 -10.49 -16.95
CA VAL A 233 -0.06 -10.94 -17.73
C VAL A 233 1.23 -10.76 -16.94
N ALA A 234 1.43 -9.63 -16.26
CA ALA A 234 2.61 -9.43 -15.42
C ALA A 234 2.76 -10.53 -14.36
N ARG A 235 1.66 -10.87 -13.66
CA ARG A 235 1.66 -11.92 -12.62
C ARG A 235 1.83 -13.32 -13.19
N LEU A 236 1.27 -13.61 -14.37
CA LEU A 236 1.48 -14.87 -15.09
C LEU A 236 2.94 -15.01 -15.55
N THR A 237 3.52 -13.95 -16.10
CA THR A 237 4.92 -13.93 -16.52
C THR A 237 5.84 -14.10 -15.31
N ASP A 238 5.58 -13.41 -14.19
CA ASP A 238 6.35 -13.60 -12.96
C ASP A 238 6.30 -15.05 -12.44
N ALA A 239 5.20 -15.78 -12.67
CA ALA A 239 5.05 -17.17 -12.26
C ALA A 239 5.90 -18.15 -13.07
N VAL A 240 6.20 -17.81 -14.34
CA VAL A 240 6.89 -18.68 -15.30
C VAL A 240 8.34 -18.25 -15.54
N LEU A 241 8.57 -16.94 -15.64
CA LEU A 241 9.84 -16.31 -15.97
C LEU A 241 10.15 -15.18 -14.99
N PRO A 242 10.51 -15.49 -13.73
CA PRO A 242 10.78 -14.48 -12.70
C PRO A 242 12.10 -13.70 -12.92
N TRP A 243 12.85 -14.00 -13.99
CA TRP A 243 14.13 -13.37 -14.33
C TRP A 243 14.05 -12.59 -15.64
N PRO A 244 14.72 -11.43 -15.76
CA PRO A 244 15.54 -10.75 -14.76
C PRO A 244 14.71 -10.04 -13.68
N ARG A 245 15.18 -10.08 -12.43
CA ARG A 245 14.53 -9.40 -11.29
C ARG A 245 14.87 -7.92 -11.30
N LEU A 246 13.93 -7.08 -10.86
CA LEU A 246 14.18 -5.65 -10.68
C LEU A 246 14.96 -5.35 -9.40
N ALA A 247 14.74 -6.16 -8.36
CA ALA A 247 15.50 -6.16 -7.12
C ALA A 247 15.47 -7.57 -6.51
N PRO A 248 16.53 -8.03 -5.81
CA PRO A 248 16.57 -9.36 -5.18
C PRO A 248 15.42 -9.60 -4.19
N GLN A 249 15.04 -8.55 -3.46
CA GLN A 249 14.06 -8.57 -2.36
C GLN A 249 12.60 -8.46 -2.83
N VAL A 250 12.36 -8.14 -4.10
CA VAL A 250 11.01 -7.97 -4.64
C VAL A 250 10.62 -9.15 -5.53
N PRO A 251 9.49 -9.83 -5.28
CA PRO A 251 9.01 -10.94 -6.10
C PRO A 251 8.34 -10.43 -7.40
N ARG A 252 9.07 -9.64 -8.19
CA ARG A 252 8.63 -8.99 -9.45
C ARG A 252 9.74 -9.10 -10.49
N GLY A 253 9.43 -9.70 -11.63
CA GLY A 253 10.32 -9.75 -12.78
C GLY A 253 10.17 -8.52 -13.68
N ALA A 254 11.28 -7.97 -14.18
CA ALA A 254 11.27 -6.92 -15.18
C ALA A 254 10.53 -7.37 -16.46
N ALA A 255 10.67 -8.65 -16.80
CA ALA A 255 9.96 -9.28 -17.91
C ALA A 255 8.44 -9.19 -17.74
N GLY A 256 7.91 -9.45 -16.53
CA GLY A 256 6.48 -9.35 -16.25
C GLY A 256 5.96 -7.92 -16.37
N VAL A 257 6.73 -6.94 -15.90
CA VAL A 257 6.38 -5.51 -16.03
C VAL A 257 6.24 -5.10 -17.50
N VAL A 258 7.25 -5.41 -18.31
CA VAL A 258 7.28 -5.04 -19.74
C VAL A 258 6.20 -5.81 -20.51
N ALA A 259 6.11 -7.13 -20.34
CA ALA A 259 5.12 -7.95 -21.03
C ALA A 259 3.69 -7.53 -20.66
N GLY A 260 3.41 -7.28 -19.37
CA GLY A 260 2.13 -6.79 -18.90
C GLY A 260 1.75 -5.46 -19.56
N ALA A 261 2.64 -4.46 -19.54
CA ALA A 261 2.38 -3.17 -20.15
C ALA A 261 2.15 -3.28 -21.67
N MET A 262 2.95 -4.08 -22.39
CA MET A 262 2.79 -4.29 -23.83
C MET A 262 1.47 -4.96 -24.17
N VAL A 263 1.10 -6.05 -23.48
CA VAL A 263 -0.13 -6.80 -23.77
C VAL A 263 -1.38 -6.02 -23.34
N GLY A 264 -1.33 -5.28 -22.23
CA GLY A 264 -2.41 -4.37 -21.82
C GLY A 264 -2.62 -3.24 -22.85
N THR A 265 -1.54 -2.66 -23.37
CA THR A 265 -1.59 -1.67 -24.45
C THR A 265 -2.18 -2.27 -25.73
N LEU A 266 -1.73 -3.46 -26.13
CA LEU A 266 -2.26 -4.16 -27.29
C LEU A 266 -3.77 -4.44 -27.13
N ALA A 267 -4.20 -4.96 -25.98
CA ALA A 267 -5.59 -5.23 -25.68
C ALA A 267 -6.44 -3.96 -25.82
N SER A 268 -5.97 -2.83 -25.28
CA SER A 268 -6.65 -1.54 -25.41
C SER A 268 -6.77 -1.07 -26.86
N ALA A 269 -5.74 -1.26 -27.68
CA ALA A 269 -5.75 -0.92 -29.10
C ALA A 269 -6.78 -1.78 -29.87
N VAL A 270 -6.86 -3.07 -29.54
CA VAL A 270 -7.84 -4.01 -30.09
C VAL A 270 -9.26 -3.60 -29.68
N PHE A 271 -9.51 -3.27 -28.41
CA PHE A 271 -10.82 -2.74 -28.02
C PHE A 271 -11.15 -1.45 -28.78
N GLY A 272 -10.18 -0.55 -28.92
CA GLY A 272 -10.32 0.69 -29.68
C GLY A 272 -10.68 0.52 -31.15
N SER A 273 -10.38 -0.63 -31.79
CA SER A 273 -10.77 -0.89 -33.18
C SER A 273 -12.24 -1.28 -33.33
N TYR A 274 -12.87 -1.78 -32.26
CA TYR A 274 -14.28 -2.17 -32.23
C TYR A 274 -15.19 -1.14 -31.56
N LEU A 275 -14.63 -0.11 -30.94
CA LEU A 275 -15.39 0.96 -30.30
C LEU A 275 -15.84 2.03 -31.30
N VAL A 276 -16.93 2.70 -30.96
CA VAL A 276 -17.50 3.77 -31.78
C VAL A 276 -16.64 5.04 -31.65
N ALA A 277 -16.64 5.89 -32.69
CA ALA A 277 -16.02 7.21 -32.62
C ALA A 277 -16.43 7.93 -31.32
N PRO A 278 -15.50 8.59 -30.60
CA PRO A 278 -14.19 9.09 -31.04
C PRO A 278 -12.99 8.14 -30.86
N PHE A 279 -13.22 6.88 -30.47
CA PHE A 279 -12.12 5.93 -30.32
C PHE A 279 -11.53 5.53 -31.67
N THR A 280 -10.19 5.55 -31.71
CA THR A 280 -9.39 4.91 -32.76
C THR A 280 -8.42 3.95 -32.08
N PRO A 281 -7.89 2.93 -32.78
CA PRO A 281 -6.91 2.01 -32.20
C PRO A 281 -5.71 2.75 -31.57
N THR A 282 -5.24 3.83 -32.20
CA THR A 282 -4.14 4.65 -31.70
C THR A 282 -4.50 5.40 -30.42
N ARG A 283 -5.68 6.05 -30.37
CA ARG A 283 -6.13 6.75 -29.15
C ARG A 283 -6.35 5.77 -27.99
N ALA A 284 -6.97 4.63 -28.28
CA ALA A 284 -7.16 3.59 -27.29
C ALA A 284 -5.84 3.02 -26.78
N ALA A 285 -4.85 2.83 -27.66
CA ALA A 285 -3.51 2.40 -27.29
C ALA A 285 -2.83 3.41 -26.35
N LEU A 286 -2.93 4.72 -26.61
CA LEU A 286 -2.35 5.74 -25.74
C LEU A 286 -3.01 5.77 -24.34
N ILE A 287 -4.34 5.74 -24.32
CA ILE A 287 -5.13 5.70 -23.07
C ILE A 287 -4.79 4.43 -22.28
N GLY A 288 -4.79 3.28 -22.95
CA GLY A 288 -4.52 1.98 -22.34
C GLY A 288 -3.07 1.81 -21.91
N LEU A 289 -2.09 2.38 -22.64
CA LEU A 289 -0.69 2.41 -22.22
C LEU A 289 -0.53 3.11 -20.88
N LEU A 290 -1.13 4.30 -20.72
CA LEU A 290 -1.06 5.05 -19.48
C LEU A 290 -1.73 4.31 -18.32
N ALA A 291 -2.89 3.70 -18.56
CA ALA A 291 -3.58 2.89 -17.56
C ALA A 291 -2.76 1.63 -17.18
N ALA A 292 -2.24 0.89 -18.16
CA ALA A 292 -1.47 -0.32 -17.97
C ALA A 292 -0.15 -0.05 -17.21
N VAL A 293 0.61 0.95 -17.64
CA VAL A 293 1.87 1.34 -16.99
C VAL A 293 1.61 1.83 -15.57
N SER A 294 0.63 2.71 -15.37
CA SER A 294 0.28 3.20 -14.02
C SER A 294 -0.12 2.05 -13.10
N ALA A 295 -0.91 1.10 -13.60
CA ALA A 295 -1.35 -0.05 -12.83
C ALA A 295 -0.17 -0.95 -12.43
N VAL A 296 0.67 -1.32 -13.38
CA VAL A 296 1.84 -2.19 -13.15
C VAL A 296 2.87 -1.52 -12.23
N LEU A 297 3.12 -0.21 -12.40
CA LEU A 297 4.03 0.52 -11.51
C LEU A 297 3.47 0.64 -10.09
N THR A 298 2.16 0.81 -9.93
CA THR A 298 1.53 0.82 -8.60
C THR A 298 1.64 -0.54 -7.93
N ASP A 299 1.39 -1.62 -8.68
CA ASP A 299 1.53 -2.99 -8.20
C ASP A 299 2.99 -3.32 -7.79
N LEU A 300 3.95 -2.83 -8.57
CA LEU A 300 5.38 -2.92 -8.28
C LEU A 300 5.76 -2.10 -7.03
N ALA A 301 5.26 -0.87 -6.90
CA ALA A 301 5.53 0.01 -5.77
C ALA A 301 5.04 -0.61 -4.45
N VAL A 302 3.90 -1.29 -4.45
CA VAL A 302 3.42 -2.06 -3.29
C VAL A 302 4.40 -3.18 -2.94
N GLY A 303 4.96 -3.87 -3.94
CA GLY A 303 5.99 -4.88 -3.73
C GLY A 303 7.27 -4.32 -3.08
N TYR A 304 7.75 -3.17 -3.56
CA TYR A 304 8.90 -2.47 -2.94
C TYR A 304 8.60 -1.97 -1.54
N ALA A 305 7.40 -1.44 -1.28
CA ALA A 305 7.01 -0.97 0.04
C ALA A 305 7.01 -2.12 1.06
N GLU A 306 6.53 -3.31 0.69
CA GLU A 306 6.57 -4.47 1.57
C GLU A 306 7.99 -4.98 1.78
N ALA A 307 8.81 -5.06 0.73
CA ALA A 307 10.22 -5.43 0.85
C ALA A 307 10.97 -4.48 1.81
N GLY A 308 10.75 -3.17 1.68
CA GLY A 308 11.33 -2.16 2.56
C GLY A 308 10.93 -2.34 4.04
N ARG A 309 9.67 -2.70 4.30
CA ARG A 309 9.20 -2.99 5.67
C ARG A 309 9.83 -4.25 6.25
N LEU A 310 9.99 -5.30 5.45
CA LEU A 310 10.64 -6.53 5.88
C LEU A 310 12.13 -6.31 6.18
N MET A 311 12.84 -5.55 5.35
CA MET A 311 14.23 -5.17 5.60
C MET A 311 14.37 -4.29 6.85
N ALA A 312 13.36 -3.47 7.18
CA ALA A 312 13.29 -2.71 8.42
C ALA A 312 12.95 -3.55 9.66
N GLY A 313 12.79 -4.88 9.52
CA GLY A 313 12.48 -5.80 10.62
C GLY A 313 11.02 -5.77 11.07
N GLU A 314 10.11 -5.20 10.29
CA GLU A 314 8.68 -5.22 10.62
C GLU A 314 8.06 -6.60 10.37
N PRO A 315 7.10 -7.02 11.22
CA PRO A 315 6.44 -8.30 11.04
C PRO A 315 5.64 -8.35 9.73
N PRO A 316 5.61 -9.51 9.05
CA PRO A 316 4.86 -9.67 7.81
C PRO A 316 3.38 -9.42 8.05
N THR A 317 2.75 -8.76 7.07
CA THR A 317 1.32 -8.45 7.11
C THR A 317 0.47 -9.70 6.85
N MET A 318 -0.84 -9.59 7.11
CA MET A 318 -1.75 -10.70 6.80
C MET A 318 -1.66 -11.04 5.31
N TRP A 319 -1.40 -12.32 5.01
CA TRP A 319 -1.06 -12.80 3.68
C TRP A 319 -2.09 -12.39 2.62
N ILE A 320 -3.38 -12.42 2.92
CA ILE A 320 -4.41 -12.05 1.94
C ILE A 320 -4.34 -10.55 1.61
N ALA A 321 -4.22 -9.69 2.62
CA ALA A 321 -4.26 -8.23 2.44
C ALA A 321 -3.13 -7.74 1.52
N ARG A 322 -1.90 -8.22 1.73
CA ARG A 322 -0.73 -7.75 0.98
C ARG A 322 -0.77 -8.06 -0.51
N HIS A 323 -1.35 -9.21 -0.88
CA HIS A 323 -1.41 -9.61 -2.29
C HIS A 323 -2.55 -8.94 -3.05
N LEU A 324 -3.56 -8.44 -2.34
CA LEU A 324 -4.66 -7.69 -2.94
C LEU A 324 -4.32 -6.21 -3.17
N GLN A 325 -3.45 -5.61 -2.33
CA GLN A 325 -3.07 -4.19 -2.42
C GLN A 325 -2.54 -3.79 -3.79
N GLY A 326 -1.69 -4.62 -4.40
CA GLY A 326 -1.06 -4.31 -5.67
C GLY A 326 -2.07 -4.14 -6.81
N PRO A 327 -2.89 -5.15 -7.14
CA PRO A 327 -3.92 -5.01 -8.15
C PRO A 327 -4.96 -3.93 -7.81
N LEU A 328 -5.41 -3.85 -6.56
CA LEU A 328 -6.37 -2.83 -6.13
C LEU A 328 -5.82 -1.41 -6.30
N GLY A 329 -4.56 -1.19 -5.92
CA GLY A 329 -3.82 0.04 -6.18
C GLY A 329 -3.72 0.35 -7.68
N GLY A 330 -3.38 -0.66 -8.48
CA GLY A 330 -3.26 -0.50 -9.93
C GLY A 330 -4.58 -0.13 -10.61
N PHE A 331 -5.69 -0.71 -10.20
CA PHE A 331 -7.01 -0.30 -10.69
C PHE A 331 -7.42 1.08 -10.21
N ALA A 332 -7.07 1.46 -8.98
CA ALA A 332 -7.35 2.81 -8.47
C ALA A 332 -6.60 3.88 -9.27
N THR A 333 -5.32 3.66 -9.60
CA THR A 333 -4.54 4.60 -10.42
C THR A 333 -5.01 4.63 -11.87
N ALA A 334 -5.38 3.48 -12.45
CA ALA A 334 -6.03 3.43 -13.76
C ALA A 334 -7.38 4.19 -13.78
N ALA A 335 -8.18 4.08 -12.73
CA ALA A 335 -9.44 4.81 -12.58
C ALA A 335 -9.22 6.33 -12.47
N ALA A 336 -8.21 6.76 -11.69
CA ALA A 336 -7.82 8.16 -11.58
C ALA A 336 -7.35 8.74 -12.93
N ALA A 337 -6.61 7.95 -13.72
CA ALA A 337 -6.14 8.35 -15.04
C ALA A 337 -7.28 8.38 -16.09
N ALA A 338 -8.32 7.57 -15.94
CA ALA A 338 -9.38 7.45 -16.95
C ALA A 338 -10.14 8.75 -17.20
N TYR A 339 -10.43 9.55 -16.16
CA TYR A 339 -11.15 10.82 -16.29
C TYR A 339 -10.41 11.86 -17.15
N PRO A 340 -9.16 12.25 -16.83
CA PRO A 340 -8.43 13.21 -17.66
C PRO A 340 -8.17 12.66 -19.06
N MET A 341 -7.90 11.35 -19.21
CA MET A 341 -7.72 10.75 -20.54
C MET A 341 -8.98 10.84 -21.40
N CYS A 342 -10.16 10.60 -20.80
CA CYS A 342 -11.43 10.74 -21.49
C CYS A 342 -11.69 12.19 -21.93
N LEU A 343 -11.26 13.19 -21.14
CA LEU A 343 -11.51 14.60 -21.45
C LEU A 343 -10.50 15.18 -22.45
N LEU A 344 -9.27 14.68 -22.47
CA LEU A 344 -8.18 15.21 -23.29
C LEU A 344 -8.04 14.52 -24.65
N LEU A 345 -8.44 13.24 -24.76
CA LEU A 345 -8.15 12.42 -25.94
C LEU A 345 -9.39 11.99 -26.75
N LEU A 346 -10.60 12.24 -26.24
CA LEU A 346 -11.88 11.80 -26.83
C LEU A 346 -12.83 12.98 -27.00
#